data_AF-A0A8X6LTU7-F1
#
_entry.id   AF-A0A8X6LTU7-F1
#
_cell.length_a   1.000
_cell.length_b   1.000
_cell.length_c   1.000
_cell.angle_alpha   90.00
_cell.angle_beta   90.00
_cell.angle_gamma   90.00
#
_symmetry.space_group_name_H-M   'P 1'
#
loop_
_entity.id
_entity.type
_entity.pdbx_description
1 polymer ?
#
loop_
_entity_poly.entity_id
_entity_poly.type
_entity_poly.pdbx_seq_one_letter_code
_entity_poly.pdbx_strand_id
1 'polypeptide(L)'
;MHERTQDTMTYVRNYGRPDLFITFTCNPAWPEIENELFLGQKRHNRHDLLARVFHGKLKILMNLINKGKIFGVVQCYMYTIEWQKRGLPHAHILVWLQETLHVHKVDDFISAEIPNPEEDPELFNCITTQMVHGPCGAIKPFSPCMKDGKCTKRYPRDFFKRNPNWQGWISTLSPQKTRRWRIFSSYECSTFRRCSR
;
A
#
# COMPACT_ATOMS: atom_id res chain seq x y z
N MET A 1 23.88 -0.17 -1.18
CA MET A 1 22.91 -1.21 -0.75
C MET A 1 23.40 -1.93 0.51
N HIS A 2 24.68 -2.31 0.61
CA HIS A 2 25.26 -3.00 1.77
C HIS A 2 25.09 -2.27 3.12
N GLU A 3 25.37 -0.96 3.18
CA GLU A 3 25.30 -0.16 4.41
C GLU A 3 23.89 -0.15 5.02
N ARG A 4 22.86 0.16 4.23
CA ARG A 4 21.46 0.16 4.70
C ARG A 4 21.00 -1.21 5.18
N THR A 5 21.48 -2.28 4.55
CA THR A 5 21.20 -3.64 5.02
C THR A 5 21.89 -3.92 6.35
N GLN A 6 23.13 -3.47 6.53
CA GLN A 6 23.85 -3.59 7.81
C GLN A 6 23.15 -2.78 8.92
N ASP A 7 22.66 -1.58 8.60
CA ASP A 7 21.84 -0.78 9.51
C ASP A 7 20.56 -1.52 9.89
N THR A 8 19.81 -2.06 8.92
CA THR A 8 18.61 -2.86 9.21
C THR A 8 18.92 -4.03 10.13
N MET A 9 20.00 -4.76 9.87
CA MET A 9 20.40 -5.89 10.72
C MET A 9 20.81 -5.44 12.13
N THR A 10 21.37 -4.24 12.27
CA THR A 10 21.71 -3.65 13.57
C THR A 10 20.45 -3.31 14.36
N TYR A 11 19.45 -2.70 13.72
CA TYR A 11 18.15 -2.43 14.34
C TYR A 11 17.45 -3.72 14.74
N VAL A 12 17.44 -4.73 13.86
CA VAL A 12 16.83 -6.03 14.17
C VAL A 12 17.53 -6.74 15.33
N ARG A 13 18.86 -6.62 15.43
CA ARG A 13 19.61 -7.16 16.57
C ARG A 13 19.29 -6.45 17.89
N ASN A 14 19.13 -5.12 17.85
CA ASN A 14 18.94 -4.31 19.06
C ASN A 14 17.48 -4.26 19.54
N TYR A 15 16.53 -4.27 18.60
CA TYR A 15 15.10 -4.04 18.86
C TYR A 15 14.21 -5.22 18.45
N GLY A 16 14.78 -6.30 17.92
CA GLY A 16 14.02 -7.45 17.45
C GLY A 16 13.33 -7.21 16.11
N ARG A 17 12.27 -7.98 15.83
CA ARG A 17 11.52 -7.87 14.56
C ARG A 17 10.69 -6.58 14.54
N PRO A 18 10.62 -5.85 13.41
CA PRO A 18 9.72 -4.71 13.29
C PRO A 18 8.24 -5.13 13.44
N ASP A 19 7.45 -4.24 14.02
CA ASP A 19 6.01 -4.42 14.22
C ASP A 19 5.24 -4.16 12.92
N LEU A 20 5.66 -3.15 12.16
CA LEU A 20 5.01 -2.75 10.91
C LEU A 20 5.99 -2.75 9.75
N PHE A 21 5.50 -3.23 8.59
CA PHE A 21 6.13 -3.06 7.30
C PHE A 21 5.17 -2.31 6.38
N ILE A 22 5.51 -1.06 6.06
CA ILE A 22 4.66 -0.16 5.29
C ILE A 22 5.32 0.12 3.93
N THR A 23 4.51 -0.02 2.89
CA THR A 23 4.86 0.21 1.49
C THR A 23 4.16 1.50 1.06
N PHE A 24 4.92 2.55 0.70
CA PHE A 24 4.37 3.82 0.21
C PHE A 24 4.80 4.06 -1.23
N THR A 25 3.85 4.10 -2.16
CA THR A 25 4.12 4.17 -3.60
C THR A 25 3.68 5.52 -4.17
N CYS A 26 4.50 6.11 -5.03
CA CYS A 26 4.14 7.33 -5.73
C CYS A 26 2.94 7.11 -6.66
N ASN A 27 1.94 7.97 -6.55
CA ASN A 27 0.87 8.08 -7.54
C ASN A 27 1.16 9.26 -8.47
N PRO A 28 1.45 9.02 -9.76
CA PRO A 28 1.76 10.10 -10.70
C PRO A 28 0.54 10.93 -11.11
N ALA A 29 -0.67 10.56 -10.67
CA ALA A 29 -1.91 11.31 -10.85
C ALA A 29 -2.29 12.15 -9.62
N TRP A 30 -1.34 12.43 -8.72
CA TRP A 30 -1.59 13.40 -7.65
C TRP A 30 -1.77 14.81 -8.23
N PRO A 31 -2.74 15.59 -7.71
CA PRO A 31 -3.03 16.92 -8.24
C PRO A 31 -1.83 17.88 -8.13
N GLU A 32 -0.98 17.72 -7.12
CA GLU A 32 0.25 18.52 -6.97
C GLU A 32 1.27 18.27 -8.09
N ILE A 33 1.16 17.14 -8.80
CA ILE A 33 1.95 16.87 -10.00
C ILE A 33 1.22 17.45 -11.20
N GLU A 34 -0.07 17.14 -11.37
CA GLU A 34 -0.84 17.54 -12.55
C GLU A 34 -0.92 19.06 -12.72
N ASN A 35 -1.09 19.80 -11.64
CA ASN A 35 -1.20 21.27 -11.65
C ASN A 35 0.12 21.97 -12.05
N GLU A 36 1.26 21.29 -11.88
CA GLU A 36 2.60 21.83 -12.16
C GLU A 36 3.15 21.37 -13.52
N LEU A 37 2.34 20.64 -14.31
CA LEU A 37 2.71 20.25 -15.66
C LEU A 37 2.39 21.37 -16.66
N PHE A 38 3.38 21.75 -17.46
CA PHE A 38 3.15 22.65 -18.59
C PHE A 38 2.42 21.94 -19.73
N LEU A 39 1.79 22.72 -20.62
CA LEU A 39 1.08 22.20 -21.78
C LEU A 39 1.98 21.26 -22.61
N GLY A 40 1.50 20.05 -22.87
CA GLY A 40 2.24 19.02 -23.60
C GLY A 40 3.26 18.22 -22.78
N GLN A 41 3.54 18.60 -21.52
CA GLN A 41 4.38 17.77 -20.65
C GLN A 41 3.63 16.53 -20.17
N LYS A 42 4.32 15.39 -20.20
CA LYS A 42 3.84 14.14 -19.62
C LYS A 42 4.44 13.97 -18.23
N ARG A 43 3.63 13.54 -17.27
CA ARG A 43 4.05 13.22 -15.89
C ARG A 43 5.33 12.37 -15.81
N HIS A 44 5.45 11.36 -16.68
CA HIS A 44 6.60 10.45 -16.71
C HIS A 44 7.92 11.12 -17.12
N ASN A 45 7.86 12.32 -17.72
CA ASN A 45 9.04 13.05 -18.17
C ASN A 45 9.56 14.03 -17.09
N ARG A 46 8.83 14.21 -15.98
CA ARG A 46 9.15 15.16 -14.89
C ARG A 46 9.48 14.40 -13.61
N HIS A 47 10.57 13.63 -13.63
CA HIS A 47 11.02 12.85 -12.47
C HIS A 47 11.38 13.72 -11.26
N ASP A 48 11.82 14.96 -11.49
CA ASP A 48 12.08 15.97 -10.46
C ASP A 48 10.80 16.29 -9.66
N LEU A 49 9.70 16.53 -10.36
CA LEU A 49 8.40 16.84 -9.77
C LEU A 49 7.84 15.63 -9.01
N LEU A 50 7.91 14.44 -9.63
CA LEU A 50 7.52 13.17 -9.01
C LEU A 50 8.27 12.93 -7.69
N ALA A 51 9.60 13.08 -7.71
CA ALA A 51 10.43 12.89 -6.52
C ALA A 51 10.11 13.92 -5.43
N ARG A 52 9.91 15.19 -5.80
CA ARG A 52 9.63 16.27 -4.84
C ARG A 52 8.27 16.08 -4.15
N VAL A 53 7.22 15.82 -4.91
CA VAL A 53 5.87 15.57 -4.36
C VAL A 53 5.86 14.30 -3.52
N PHE A 54 6.49 13.23 -4.01
CA PHE A 54 6.62 11.98 -3.26
C PHE A 54 7.33 12.19 -1.92
N HIS A 55 8.46 12.89 -1.91
CA HIS A 55 9.21 13.18 -0.68
C HIS A 55 8.38 14.01 0.31
N GLY A 56 7.65 15.02 -0.18
CA GLY A 56 6.73 15.81 0.64
C GLY A 56 5.65 14.95 1.31
N LYS A 57 4.98 14.10 0.54
CA LYS A 57 3.94 13.19 1.08
C LYS A 57 4.51 12.13 2.01
N LEU A 58 5.70 11.58 1.70
CA LEU A 58 6.40 10.66 2.60
C LEU A 58 6.73 11.32 3.94
N LYS A 59 7.19 12.58 3.93
CA LYS A 59 7.46 13.35 5.16
C LYS A 59 6.19 13.54 6.00
N ILE A 60 5.04 13.82 5.35
CA ILE A 60 3.75 13.91 6.03
C ILE A 60 3.39 12.57 6.68
N LEU A 61 3.50 11.46 5.93
CA LEU A 61 3.25 10.11 6.45
C LEU A 61 4.14 9.79 7.66
N MET A 62 5.45 10.05 7.56
CA MET A 62 6.38 9.81 8.67
C MET A 62 6.09 10.69 9.89
N ASN A 63 5.63 11.93 9.69
CA ASN A 63 5.19 12.79 10.80
C ASN A 63 3.92 12.22 11.46
N LEU A 64 2.95 11.72 10.70
CA LEU A 64 1.75 11.09 11.26
C LEU A 64 2.09 9.84 12.08
N ILE A 65 2.98 8.99 11.55
CA ILE A 65 3.44 7.77 12.25
C ILE A 65 4.18 8.14 13.53
N ASN A 66 5.20 9.01 13.45
CA ASN A 66 6.13 9.24 14.56
C ASN A 66 5.62 10.28 15.58
N LYS A 67 5.07 11.40 15.09
CA LYS A 67 4.61 12.52 15.94
C LYS A 67 3.13 12.39 16.25
N GLY A 68 2.33 12.02 15.25
CA GLY A 68 0.91 11.76 15.41
C GLY A 68 0.61 10.47 16.18
N LYS A 69 1.60 9.55 16.27
CA LYS A 69 1.50 8.29 17.02
C LYS A 69 0.27 7.47 16.62
N ILE A 70 -0.08 7.48 15.34
CA ILE A 70 -1.31 6.81 14.84
C ILE A 70 -1.29 5.29 15.06
N PHE A 71 -0.12 4.69 15.24
CA PHE A 71 0.08 3.27 15.58
C PHE A 71 0.55 3.06 17.03
N GLY A 72 0.62 4.12 17.84
CA GLY A 72 1.29 4.14 19.14
C GLY A 72 2.64 4.85 19.11
N VAL A 73 3.36 4.77 20.23
CA VAL A 73 4.67 5.41 20.38
C VAL A 73 5.70 4.64 19.56
N VAL A 74 6.36 5.33 18.62
CA VAL A 74 7.44 4.75 17.82
C VAL A 74 8.73 4.80 18.60
N GLN A 75 9.33 3.64 18.86
CA GLN A 75 10.64 3.53 19.49
C GLN A 75 11.74 3.85 18.48
N CYS A 76 11.65 3.25 17.29
CA CYS A 76 12.52 3.58 16.18
C CYS A 76 11.89 3.20 14.84
N TYR A 77 12.42 3.74 13.75
CA TYR A 77 11.97 3.42 12.39
C TYR A 77 13.14 3.55 11.43
N MET A 78 13.01 2.90 10.29
CA MET A 78 13.89 3.14 9.15
C MET A 78 13.11 2.99 7.85
N TYR A 79 13.58 3.61 6.78
CA TYR A 79 13.01 3.38 5.47
C TYR A 79 14.06 3.49 4.38
N THR A 80 13.78 2.83 3.26
CA THR A 80 14.54 2.96 2.02
C THR A 80 13.61 3.47 0.93
N ILE A 81 14.16 4.25 0.01
CA ILE A 81 13.44 4.69 -1.20
C ILE A 81 14.13 4.04 -2.39
N GLU A 82 13.34 3.37 -3.21
CA GLU A 82 13.76 2.70 -4.43
C GLU A 82 12.92 3.19 -5.61
N TRP A 83 13.50 3.16 -6.81
CA TRP A 83 12.79 3.49 -8.03
C TRP A 83 12.31 2.20 -8.68
N GLN A 84 10.99 2.01 -8.76
CA GLN A 84 10.42 0.84 -9.42
C GLN A 84 10.75 0.85 -10.92
N LYS A 85 10.61 -0.29 -11.60
CA LYS A 85 10.87 -0.47 -13.06
C LYS A 85 10.16 0.53 -13.98
N ARG A 86 9.19 1.30 -13.47
CA ARG A 86 8.44 2.34 -14.19
C ARG A 86 8.93 3.76 -13.89
N GLY A 87 10.07 3.91 -13.20
CA GLY A 87 10.64 5.21 -12.84
C GLY A 87 9.81 5.97 -11.81
N LEU A 88 9.07 5.26 -10.95
CA LEU A 88 8.31 5.87 -9.85
C LEU A 88 8.98 5.53 -8.51
N PRO A 89 9.11 6.52 -7.61
CA PRO A 89 9.69 6.28 -6.29
C PRO A 89 8.71 5.49 -5.42
N HIS A 90 9.29 4.61 -4.62
CA HIS A 90 8.59 3.73 -3.71
C HIS A 90 9.40 3.61 -2.42
N ALA A 91 8.75 3.69 -1.26
CA ALA A 91 9.38 3.55 0.04
C ALA A 91 8.97 2.25 0.74
N HIS A 92 9.96 1.55 1.26
CA HIS A 92 9.80 0.45 2.21
C HIS A 92 10.15 0.97 3.60
N ILE A 93 9.18 0.96 4.51
CA ILE A 93 9.28 1.55 5.85
C ILE A 93 9.11 0.43 6.89
N LEU A 94 10.07 0.33 7.80
CA LEU A 94 10.03 -0.55 8.97
C LEU A 94 9.84 0.31 10.22
N VAL A 95 8.91 -0.10 11.10
CA VAL A 95 8.60 0.62 12.33
C VAL A 95 8.62 -0.35 13.52
N TRP A 96 9.29 0.06 14.59
CA TRP A 96 9.27 -0.59 15.90
C TRP A 96 8.53 0.31 16.88
N LEU A 97 7.52 -0.24 17.52
CA LEU A 97 6.67 0.43 18.49
C LEU A 97 7.16 0.10 19.90
N GLN A 98 6.98 1.05 20.83
CA GLN A 98 7.29 0.82 22.24
C GLN A 98 6.35 -0.23 22.87
N GLU A 99 5.08 -0.25 22.44
CA GLU A 99 4.13 -1.32 22.73
C GLU A 99 3.90 -2.11 21.44
N THR A 100 4.34 -3.36 21.42
CA THR A 100 4.15 -4.26 20.28
C THR A 100 2.68 -4.41 19.92
N LEU A 101 2.40 -4.42 18.61
CA LEU A 101 1.06 -4.64 18.09
C LEU A 101 0.58 -6.06 18.41
N HIS A 102 -0.37 -6.17 19.33
CA HIS A 102 -1.06 -7.43 19.59
C HIS A 102 -1.98 -7.81 18.43
N VAL A 103 -2.05 -9.10 18.12
CA VAL A 103 -2.89 -9.67 17.04
C VAL A 103 -4.35 -9.19 17.13
N HIS A 104 -4.89 -9.04 18.33
CA HIS A 104 -6.27 -8.59 18.56
C HIS A 104 -6.51 -7.11 18.23
N LYS A 105 -5.45 -6.31 18.06
CA LYS A 105 -5.53 -4.89 17.69
C LYS A 105 -5.27 -4.66 16.19
N VAL A 106 -5.00 -5.70 15.39
CA VAL A 106 -4.64 -5.55 13.96
C VAL A 106 -5.78 -4.90 13.16
N ASP A 107 -7.01 -5.32 13.41
CA ASP A 107 -8.21 -4.81 12.71
C ASP A 107 -8.51 -3.35 13.04
N ASP A 108 -7.90 -2.80 14.09
CA ASP A 108 -8.00 -1.38 14.42
C ASP A 108 -7.24 -0.49 13.43
N PHE A 109 -6.24 -1.06 12.73
CA PHE A 109 -5.29 -0.32 11.91
C PHE A 109 -5.31 -0.76 10.44
N ILE A 110 -5.68 -2.01 10.16
CA ILE A 110 -5.65 -2.60 8.82
C ILE A 110 -7.05 -3.09 8.47
N SER A 111 -7.50 -2.76 7.25
CA SER A 111 -8.73 -3.33 6.69
C SER A 111 -8.50 -3.79 5.26
N ALA A 112 -9.20 -4.85 4.87
CA ALA A 112 -9.34 -5.31 3.49
C ALA A 112 -10.75 -5.07 2.93
N GLU A 113 -11.62 -4.40 3.70
CA GLU A 113 -13.01 -4.12 3.31
C GLU A 113 -13.11 -2.84 2.47
N ILE A 114 -13.89 -2.88 1.39
CA ILE A 114 -14.15 -1.66 0.62
C ILE A 114 -14.90 -0.66 1.53
N PRO A 115 -14.41 0.59 1.66
CA PRO A 115 -15.06 1.60 2.51
C PRO A 115 -16.52 1.85 2.12
N ASN A 116 -17.34 2.35 3.04
CA ASN A 116 -18.69 2.76 2.70
C ASN A 116 -18.63 4.11 1.94
N PRO A 117 -19.18 4.22 0.71
CA PRO A 117 -19.16 5.45 -0.07
C PRO A 117 -19.95 6.61 0.57
N GLU A 118 -20.91 6.33 1.45
CA GLU A 118 -21.68 7.37 2.16
C GLU A 118 -20.95 7.87 3.41
N GLU A 119 -20.22 7.00 4.11
CA GLU A 119 -19.50 7.36 5.34
C GLU A 119 -18.11 7.96 5.06
N ASP A 120 -17.41 7.43 4.06
CA ASP A 120 -16.06 7.86 3.68
C ASP A 120 -15.89 7.80 2.14
N PRO A 121 -16.50 8.75 1.41
CA PRO A 121 -16.44 8.79 -0.05
C PRO A 121 -15.02 8.97 -0.58
N GLU A 122 -14.15 9.71 0.14
CA GLU A 122 -12.78 9.96 -0.28
C GLU A 122 -11.94 8.68 -0.25
N LEU A 123 -12.01 7.93 0.86
CA LEU A 123 -11.30 6.66 0.98
C LEU A 123 -11.88 5.62 0.03
N PHE A 124 -13.21 5.57 -0.12
CA PHE A 124 -13.87 4.71 -1.11
C PHE A 124 -13.34 4.96 -2.52
N ASN A 125 -13.31 6.21 -2.96
CA ASN A 125 -12.82 6.59 -4.30
C ASN A 125 -11.33 6.24 -4.47
N CYS A 126 -10.52 6.49 -3.45
CA CYS A 126 -9.10 6.14 -3.47
C CYS A 126 -8.89 4.62 -3.64
N ILE A 127 -9.57 3.82 -2.82
CA ILE A 127 -9.45 2.35 -2.85
C ILE A 127 -9.99 1.77 -4.15
N THR A 128 -11.17 2.20 -4.60
CA THR A 128 -11.78 1.66 -5.83
C THR A 128 -10.99 2.04 -7.09
N THR A 129 -10.34 3.21 -7.11
CA THR A 129 -9.54 3.64 -8.26
C THR A 129 -8.16 2.99 -8.29
N GLN A 130 -7.54 2.77 -7.12
CA GLN A 130 -6.13 2.35 -7.04
C GLN A 130 -5.93 0.86 -6.74
N MET A 131 -6.88 0.22 -6.05
CA MET A 131 -6.71 -1.12 -5.48
C MET A 131 -7.67 -2.15 -6.09
N VAL A 132 -8.71 -1.71 -6.80
CA VAL A 132 -9.66 -2.59 -7.48
C VAL A 132 -9.30 -2.67 -8.95
N HIS A 133 -9.30 -3.90 -9.49
CA HIS A 133 -9.15 -4.08 -10.92
C HIS A 133 -10.37 -3.52 -11.64
N GLY A 134 -10.16 -2.46 -12.42
CA GLY A 134 -11.23 -1.88 -13.23
C GLY A 134 -11.79 -2.87 -14.27
N PRO A 135 -12.95 -2.57 -14.87
CA PRO A 135 -13.55 -3.41 -15.90
C PRO A 135 -12.56 -3.63 -17.07
N CYS A 136 -12.52 -4.86 -17.56
CA CYS A 136 -11.72 -5.29 -18.70
C CYS A 136 -12.46 -6.40 -19.47
N GLY A 137 -11.82 -7.00 -20.47
CA GLY A 137 -12.47 -8.01 -21.31
C GLY A 137 -13.36 -7.35 -22.36
N ALA A 138 -14.49 -8.00 -22.66
CA ALA A 138 -15.46 -7.51 -23.63
C ALA A 138 -16.02 -6.12 -23.27
N ILE A 139 -16.14 -5.81 -21.98
CA ILE A 139 -16.66 -4.52 -21.49
C ILE A 139 -15.69 -3.38 -21.81
N LYS A 140 -14.38 -3.63 -21.70
CA LYS A 140 -13.35 -2.63 -21.94
C LYS A 140 -12.13 -3.27 -22.63
N PRO A 141 -12.22 -3.53 -23.95
CA PRO A 141 -11.22 -4.31 -24.67
C PRO A 141 -9.87 -3.60 -24.80
N PHE A 142 -9.85 -2.27 -24.68
CA PHE A 142 -8.64 -1.45 -24.73
C PHE A 142 -8.02 -1.15 -23.36
N SER A 143 -8.48 -1.81 -22.29
CA SER A 143 -7.85 -1.69 -20.97
C SER A 143 -6.38 -2.11 -21.02
N PRO A 144 -5.45 -1.45 -20.31
CA PRO A 144 -4.01 -1.76 -20.37
C PRO A 144 -3.62 -3.19 -20.00
N CYS A 145 -4.50 -3.91 -19.30
CA CYS A 145 -4.31 -5.32 -18.96
C CYS A 145 -4.65 -6.29 -20.10
N MET A 146 -5.33 -5.83 -21.16
CA MET A 146 -5.80 -6.66 -22.26
C MET A 146 -4.67 -6.93 -23.26
N LYS A 147 -4.49 -8.21 -23.60
CA LYS A 147 -3.60 -8.66 -24.67
C LYS A 147 -4.25 -9.84 -25.38
N ASP A 148 -4.31 -9.81 -26.71
CA ASP A 148 -4.89 -10.86 -27.54
C ASP A 148 -6.32 -11.25 -27.11
N GLY A 149 -7.14 -10.24 -26.79
CA GLY A 149 -8.53 -10.42 -26.36
C GLY A 149 -8.70 -10.98 -24.94
N LYS A 150 -7.62 -11.22 -24.21
CA LYS A 150 -7.65 -11.78 -22.83
C LYS A 150 -6.99 -10.82 -21.83
N CYS A 151 -7.52 -10.79 -20.61
CA CYS A 151 -6.86 -10.06 -19.53
C CYS A 151 -5.60 -10.80 -19.09
N THR A 152 -4.43 -10.19 -19.25
CA THR A 152 -3.12 -10.74 -18.81
C THR A 152 -3.07 -11.02 -17.30
N LYS A 153 -3.91 -10.34 -16.53
CA LYS A 153 -4.06 -10.52 -15.07
C LYS A 153 -5.11 -11.57 -14.69
N ARG A 154 -5.74 -12.21 -15.68
CA ARG A 154 -6.74 -13.28 -15.56
C ARG A 154 -8.04 -12.85 -14.88
N TYR A 155 -8.50 -11.61 -15.16
CA TYR A 155 -9.80 -11.13 -14.69
C TYR A 155 -10.92 -11.33 -15.74
N PRO A 156 -12.18 -11.54 -15.30
CA PRO A 156 -12.55 -11.83 -13.91
C PRO A 156 -12.00 -13.21 -13.49
N ARG A 157 -11.61 -13.33 -12.21
CA ARG A 157 -11.17 -14.62 -11.66
C ARG A 157 -12.39 -15.39 -11.22
N ASP A 158 -12.39 -16.70 -11.47
CA ASP A 158 -13.42 -17.57 -10.94
C ASP A 158 -13.47 -17.45 -9.42
N PHE A 159 -14.69 -17.38 -8.89
CA PHE A 159 -14.88 -17.31 -7.46
C PHE A 159 -14.52 -18.66 -6.84
N PHE A 160 -13.42 -18.72 -6.09
CA PHE A 160 -13.11 -19.91 -5.31
C PHE A 160 -14.10 -20.02 -4.15
N LYS A 161 -14.89 -21.09 -4.13
CA LYS A 161 -15.71 -21.43 -2.96
C LYS A 161 -14.80 -21.52 -1.74
N ARG A 162 -15.18 -20.84 -0.66
CA ARG A 162 -14.46 -20.78 0.61
C ARG A 162 -14.12 -22.21 1.06
N ASN A 163 -12.83 -22.49 1.22
CA ASN A 163 -12.39 -23.76 1.79
C ASN A 163 -12.60 -23.67 3.32
N PRO A 164 -13.44 -24.50 3.94
CA PRO A 164 -13.81 -24.39 5.35
C PRO A 164 -12.62 -24.51 6.33
N ASN A 165 -11.48 -25.01 5.86
CA ASN A 165 -10.25 -25.15 6.64
C ASN A 165 -9.33 -23.92 6.59
N TRP A 166 -9.67 -22.88 5.82
CA TRP A 166 -8.94 -21.62 5.80
C TRP A 166 -9.64 -20.59 6.70
N GLN A 167 -9.19 -20.48 7.95
CA GLN A 167 -9.50 -19.35 8.83
C GLN A 167 -8.67 -18.11 8.44
N GLY A 168 -8.73 -17.74 7.17
CA GLY A 168 -7.96 -16.64 6.56
C GLY A 168 -8.86 -15.74 5.72
N TRP A 169 -9.28 -14.64 6.34
CA TRP A 169 -9.80 -13.38 5.79
C TRP A 169 -10.23 -13.34 4.32
N ILE A 170 -11.40 -13.90 4.02
CA ILE A 170 -12.36 -13.29 3.08
C ILE A 170 -13.75 -13.53 3.68
N SER A 171 -14.33 -12.52 4.34
CA SER A 171 -15.76 -12.44 4.69
C SER A 171 -16.11 -10.96 4.76
N THR A 172 -16.90 -10.46 3.79
CA THR A 172 -18.34 -10.17 3.93
C THR A 172 -18.63 -9.09 4.97
N LEU A 173 -19.02 -7.92 4.44
CA LEU A 173 -19.80 -6.83 5.04
C LEU A 173 -20.08 -7.00 6.54
N SER A 174 -19.32 -6.29 7.38
CA SER A 174 -19.70 -5.99 8.76
C SER A 174 -20.10 -4.51 8.85
N PRO A 175 -21.28 -4.18 9.42
CA PRO A 175 -21.69 -2.81 9.62
C PRO A 175 -21.02 -2.22 10.87
N GLN A 176 -20.60 -0.96 10.72
CA GLN A 176 -20.20 -0.02 11.78
C GLN A 176 -18.80 -0.22 12.39
N LYS A 177 -17.91 0.74 12.13
CA LYS A 177 -17.33 1.61 13.17
C LYS A 177 -16.52 2.75 12.55
N THR A 178 -16.90 3.93 13.04
CA THR A 178 -16.48 5.30 12.78
C THR A 178 -14.97 5.54 12.66
N ARG A 179 -14.61 6.58 11.88
CA ARG A 179 -13.36 7.37 11.85
C ARG A 179 -12.15 6.70 12.51
N ARG A 180 -11.53 5.75 11.80
CA ARG A 180 -10.23 5.17 12.17
C ARG A 180 -9.34 5.16 10.94
N TRP A 181 -8.10 5.59 11.09
CA TRP A 181 -7.09 5.56 10.03
C TRP A 181 -6.84 4.10 9.64
N ARG A 182 -7.48 3.64 8.56
CA ARG A 182 -7.31 2.27 8.04
C ARG A 182 -6.26 2.28 6.95
N ILE A 183 -5.14 1.59 7.16
CA ILE A 183 -4.20 1.28 6.08
C ILE A 183 -4.77 0.10 5.29
N PHE A 184 -4.96 0.31 3.99
CA PHE A 184 -5.35 -0.73 3.05
C PHE A 184 -4.10 -1.38 2.45
N SER A 185 -3.89 -2.67 2.74
CA SER A 185 -2.83 -3.46 2.12
C SER A 185 -3.28 -3.91 0.72
N SER A 186 -2.52 -3.56 -0.31
CA SER A 186 -2.59 -4.26 -1.60
C SER A 186 -1.81 -5.54 -1.45
N TYR A 187 -2.50 -6.63 -1.11
CA TYR A 187 -1.91 -7.95 -1.22
C TYR A 187 -1.79 -8.31 -2.71
N GLU A 188 -0.65 -7.99 -3.33
CA GLU A 188 -0.13 -8.88 -4.36
C GLU A 188 0.31 -10.17 -3.64
N CYS A 189 -0.58 -11.16 -3.68
CA CYS A 189 -0.32 -12.53 -3.27
C CYS A 189 0.89 -13.09 -4.04
N SER A 190 2.07 -12.89 -3.49
CA SER A 190 3.30 -13.62 -3.84
C SER A 190 3.73 -14.39 -2.60
N THR A 191 3.14 -15.59 -2.48
CA THR A 191 3.66 -16.76 -1.77
C THR A 191 5.01 -16.57 -1.05
N PHE A 192 4.96 -16.32 0.26
CA PHE A 192 6.07 -16.62 1.16
C PHE A 192 6.18 -18.16 1.24
N ARG A 193 6.89 -18.78 0.28
CA ARG A 193 7.31 -20.17 0.46
C ARG A 193 8.29 -20.19 1.64
N ARG A 194 7.87 -20.82 2.74
CA ARG A 194 8.76 -21.35 3.78
C ARG A 194 9.94 -22.05 3.10
N CYS A 195 11.15 -21.51 3.24
CA CYS A 195 12.35 -22.32 3.18
C CYS A 195 12.62 -22.76 4.62
N SER A 196 12.08 -23.93 4.96
CA SER A 196 12.40 -24.64 6.20
C SER A 196 13.49 -25.66 5.88
N ARG A 197 14.65 -25.46 6.55
CA ARG A 197 15.84 -26.33 6.62
C ARG A 197 16.70 -26.41 5.37
#